data_AF-A0A970W742-F1
#
_entry.id   AF-A0A970W742-F1
#
_cell.length_a   1.000
_cell.length_b   1.000
_cell.length_c   1.000
_cell.angle_alpha   90.00
_cell.angle_beta   90.00
_cell.angle_gamma   90.00
#
_symmetry.space_group_name_H-M   'P 1'
#
loop_
_entity.id
_entity.type
_entity.pdbx_description
1 polymer ?
#
loop_
_entity_poly.entity_id
_entity_poly.type
_entity_poly.pdbx_seq_one_letter_code
_entity_poly.pdbx_strand_id
1 'polypeptide(L)'
;QWAVVPELIPGELPNSLLLKYGDIANYYGLAWHYPIYEVRQFFTDELDTTMRLTVHHHVQKTLRGQGDGHYTNVFLRPIPLAPHSQQAVYALVCDGSREAVAEAVRDFAAQPEGWEAAYTAARAKRAQPTSSPQAEPYRFSQERMAATVLTNLVYPVYVKRSFIRHNSPGRWWDSLYTWDSGFVALGLLELDVRRAVDCLNAYMTEPGDDQCAFIHHGSAVPVQHYAFLELWNRTQDRELLAHFYPRLRQYHRFMAGRLGSSTTRALPSNLLKTWDYFYNSGGWDDYPPQVAVHARQLEPTTAPAVTTAHTIRTAKILRMAAAALGVTEDFAEYDRDIQAFTEALQKHAWDEASGYFGYVCHDAHGQPTGILRHESGLNYDMGLDGASPLLAGICTPKQQASLVQRLVSPDHLWTRIGLSTVDQSAPYYRVDGYWNGAVWMPHQWFYWKALLDLGKSAEALQIARTGLEVWKAEVDDSYHCFEHFIVASGRGAGWHQFSGLSSPVLAWFNAYHRPGRLTGGLDAWIMEQAWAPDRTRLEATLVIAGSGSSTVLATMDPSRSYRATWNGRAVPSDSPWPGTLQITLPRGGPAGKLVVSS
;
A
#
# COMPACT_ATOMS: atom_id res chain seq x y z
N GLN A 1 -33.26 -12.63 -18.55
CA GLN A 1 -32.56 -11.44 -19.09
C GLN A 1 -32.67 -10.36 -18.04
N TRP A 2 -31.60 -9.63 -17.76
CA TRP A 2 -31.62 -8.56 -16.76
C TRP A 2 -32.35 -7.33 -17.34
N ALA A 3 -33.33 -6.80 -16.63
CA ALA A 3 -34.05 -5.58 -16.96
C ALA A 3 -33.23 -4.35 -16.54
N VAL A 4 -32.34 -3.92 -17.44
CA VAL A 4 -31.39 -2.82 -17.17
C VAL A 4 -32.04 -1.44 -17.13
N VAL A 5 -33.23 -1.26 -17.71
CA VAL A 5 -33.96 0.02 -17.73
C VAL A 5 -34.97 0.05 -16.57
N PRO A 6 -34.87 0.98 -15.61
CA PRO A 6 -35.86 1.13 -14.56
C PRO A 6 -37.12 1.83 -15.08
N GLU A 7 -38.24 1.60 -14.42
CA GLU A 7 -39.39 2.49 -14.47
C GLU A 7 -39.04 3.80 -13.75
N LEU A 8 -39.21 4.94 -14.45
CA LEU A 8 -39.04 6.28 -13.89
C LEU A 8 -40.40 6.77 -13.39
N ILE A 9 -40.57 6.83 -12.08
CA ILE A 9 -41.82 7.20 -11.41
C ILE A 9 -41.64 8.60 -10.83
N PRO A 10 -42.43 9.61 -11.25
CA PRO A 10 -42.41 10.92 -10.62
C PRO A 10 -42.63 10.79 -9.11
N GLY A 11 -41.77 11.42 -8.30
CA GLY A 11 -41.98 11.42 -6.86
C GLY A 11 -43.17 12.28 -6.45
N GLU A 12 -43.63 12.10 -5.22
CA GLU A 12 -44.81 12.78 -4.67
C GLU A 12 -44.60 14.31 -4.51
N LEU A 13 -43.34 14.76 -4.56
CA LEU A 13 -42.95 16.15 -4.42
C LEU A 13 -42.25 16.67 -5.69
N PRO A 14 -42.33 17.98 -5.98
CA PRO A 14 -41.50 18.59 -7.01
C PRO A 14 -40.02 18.25 -6.81
N ASN A 15 -39.28 18.08 -7.90
CA ASN A 15 -37.84 17.79 -7.87
C ASN A 15 -37.48 16.48 -7.15
N SER A 16 -38.30 15.44 -7.35
CA SER A 16 -38.04 14.09 -6.88
C SER A 16 -38.39 13.03 -7.92
N LEU A 17 -37.69 11.89 -7.88
CA LEU A 17 -37.82 10.79 -8.83
C LEU A 17 -37.61 9.46 -8.11
N LEU A 18 -38.46 8.48 -8.39
CA LEU A 18 -38.27 7.10 -7.97
C LEU A 18 -37.88 6.25 -9.18
N LEU A 19 -36.94 5.32 -8.99
CA LEU A 19 -36.51 4.35 -9.97
C LEU A 19 -36.85 2.95 -9.49
N LYS A 20 -37.48 2.15 -10.35
CA LYS A 20 -37.80 0.75 -10.07
C LYS A 20 -37.28 -0.16 -11.17
N TYR A 21 -36.23 -0.92 -10.86
CA TYR A 21 -35.74 -1.99 -11.73
C TYR A 21 -36.62 -3.23 -11.54
N GLY A 22 -36.97 -3.91 -12.64
CA GLY A 22 -37.87 -5.07 -12.60
C GLY A 22 -37.34 -6.24 -11.77
N ASP A 23 -36.02 -6.42 -11.78
CA ASP A 23 -35.34 -7.56 -11.14
C ASP A 23 -34.79 -7.25 -9.73
N ILE A 24 -34.97 -6.02 -9.23
CA ILE A 24 -34.48 -5.60 -7.91
C ILE A 24 -35.68 -5.35 -7.01
N ALA A 25 -35.69 -5.87 -5.80
CA ALA A 25 -36.80 -5.67 -4.85
C ALA A 25 -36.98 -4.19 -4.47
N ASN A 26 -35.86 -3.50 -4.24
CA ASN A 26 -35.82 -2.12 -3.77
C ASN A 26 -36.27 -1.12 -4.85
N TYR A 27 -36.84 -0.01 -4.38
CA TYR A 27 -36.95 1.25 -5.11
C TYR A 27 -35.73 2.11 -4.78
N TYR A 28 -35.34 2.98 -5.71
CA TYR A 28 -34.33 4.01 -5.47
C TYR A 28 -34.98 5.38 -5.56
N GLY A 29 -34.75 6.25 -4.58
CA GLY A 29 -35.27 7.60 -4.53
C GLY A 29 -34.19 8.65 -4.76
N LEU A 30 -34.54 9.66 -5.53
CA LEU A 30 -33.74 10.85 -5.79
C LEU A 30 -34.57 12.08 -5.44
N ALA A 31 -33.99 13.04 -4.73
CA ALA A 31 -34.57 14.37 -4.53
C ALA A 31 -33.47 15.42 -4.58
N TRP A 32 -33.77 16.65 -5.02
CA TRP A 32 -32.76 17.70 -5.14
C TRP A 32 -33.34 19.10 -4.94
N HIS A 33 -32.54 19.97 -4.33
CA HIS A 33 -32.89 21.36 -4.09
C HIS A 33 -32.21 22.27 -5.11
N TYR A 34 -32.63 22.17 -6.37
CA TYR A 34 -32.22 23.08 -7.44
C TYR A 34 -33.31 23.21 -8.49
N PRO A 35 -33.81 24.43 -8.79
CA PRO A 35 -35.03 24.62 -9.55
C PRO A 35 -34.89 24.30 -11.04
N ILE A 36 -33.67 24.41 -11.60
CA ILE A 36 -33.44 24.27 -13.03
C ILE A 36 -32.68 22.97 -13.31
N TYR A 37 -33.38 21.95 -13.79
CA TYR A 37 -32.81 20.62 -14.02
C TYR A 37 -33.42 19.96 -15.27
N GLU A 38 -32.83 18.85 -15.69
CA GLU A 38 -33.40 17.92 -16.67
C GLU A 38 -33.16 16.48 -16.21
N VAL A 39 -34.19 15.62 -16.26
CA VAL A 39 -34.00 14.18 -16.08
C VAL A 39 -33.62 13.58 -17.43
N ARG A 40 -32.40 13.04 -17.52
CA ARG A 40 -31.86 12.42 -18.72
C ARG A 40 -31.69 10.92 -18.53
N GLN A 41 -31.75 10.20 -19.63
CA GLN A 41 -31.48 8.77 -19.70
C GLN A 41 -30.32 8.51 -20.66
N PHE A 42 -29.33 7.74 -20.20
CA PHE A 42 -28.25 7.22 -21.02
C PHE A 42 -28.57 5.76 -21.33
N PHE A 43 -28.59 5.38 -22.60
CA PHE A 43 -28.70 4.00 -23.04
C PHE A 43 -27.34 3.57 -23.56
N THR A 44 -26.56 2.93 -22.70
CA THR A 44 -25.21 2.44 -22.96
C THR A 44 -24.80 1.53 -21.81
N ASP A 45 -23.94 0.55 -22.06
CA ASP A 45 -23.25 -0.19 -21.01
C ASP A 45 -22.08 0.62 -20.41
N GLU A 46 -21.41 1.44 -21.21
CA GLU A 46 -20.23 2.24 -20.83
C GLU A 46 -20.55 3.74 -20.64
N LEU A 47 -20.92 4.13 -19.41
CA LEU A 47 -21.28 5.52 -19.08
C LEU A 47 -20.11 6.48 -19.30
N ASP A 48 -18.90 6.14 -18.87
CA ASP A 48 -17.75 7.06 -18.89
C ASP A 48 -17.40 7.51 -20.33
N THR A 49 -17.36 6.57 -21.26
CA THR A 49 -17.09 6.85 -22.68
C THR A 49 -18.22 7.65 -23.30
N THR A 50 -19.47 7.20 -23.12
CA THR A 50 -20.64 7.83 -23.72
C THR A 50 -20.85 9.23 -23.16
N MET A 51 -20.75 9.42 -21.85
CA MET A 51 -20.90 10.72 -21.19
C MET A 51 -19.83 11.69 -21.66
N ARG A 52 -18.56 11.28 -21.78
CA ARG A 52 -17.49 12.14 -22.31
C ARG A 52 -17.81 12.69 -23.69
N LEU A 53 -18.35 11.86 -24.57
CA LEU A 53 -18.71 12.25 -25.94
C LEU A 53 -20.01 13.05 -26.01
N THR A 54 -20.95 12.84 -25.09
CA THR A 54 -22.30 13.38 -25.17
C THR A 54 -22.63 14.47 -24.16
N VAL A 55 -21.74 14.79 -23.22
CA VAL A 55 -21.99 15.75 -22.12
C VAL A 55 -22.42 17.13 -22.61
N HIS A 56 -21.93 17.55 -23.78
CA HIS A 56 -22.27 18.83 -24.41
C HIS A 56 -23.72 18.90 -24.92
N HIS A 57 -24.39 17.76 -25.14
CA HIS A 57 -25.80 17.66 -25.53
C HIS A 57 -26.75 17.94 -24.34
N HIS A 58 -26.65 19.12 -23.76
CA HIS A 58 -27.36 19.52 -22.54
C HIS A 58 -28.88 19.72 -22.72
N VAL A 59 -29.42 19.64 -23.94
CA VAL A 59 -30.88 19.72 -24.22
C VAL A 59 -31.51 18.37 -24.56
N GLN A 60 -30.70 17.32 -24.76
CA GLN A 60 -31.21 15.99 -25.07
C GLN A 60 -31.61 15.26 -23.79
N LYS A 61 -32.83 14.71 -23.77
CA LYS A 61 -33.33 13.88 -22.67
C LYS A 61 -32.87 12.43 -22.76
N THR A 62 -32.47 11.99 -23.95
CA THR A 62 -32.02 10.63 -24.22
C THR A 62 -30.70 10.69 -24.93
N LEU A 63 -29.71 10.02 -24.37
CA LEU A 63 -28.35 9.89 -24.90
C LEU A 63 -28.10 8.41 -25.16
N ARG A 64 -27.49 8.09 -26.30
CA ARG A 64 -27.25 6.69 -26.70
C ARG A 64 -25.76 6.47 -26.96
N GLY A 65 -25.24 5.39 -26.40
CA GLY A 65 -23.90 4.89 -26.64
C GLY A 65 -23.95 3.49 -27.23
N GLN A 66 -22.86 2.75 -27.08
CA GLN A 66 -22.80 1.33 -27.43
C GLN A 66 -23.40 0.46 -26.31
N GLY A 67 -23.79 -0.76 -26.67
CA GLY A 67 -24.17 -1.82 -25.75
C GLY A 67 -25.55 -1.68 -25.09
N ASP A 68 -25.89 -2.70 -24.29
CA ASP A 68 -27.19 -2.86 -23.64
C ASP A 68 -27.07 -2.50 -22.15
N GLY A 69 -27.17 -1.21 -21.83
CA GLY A 69 -27.20 -0.70 -20.45
C GLY A 69 -28.01 0.57 -20.30
N HIS A 70 -28.22 1.01 -19.06
CA HIS A 70 -28.98 2.23 -18.77
C HIS A 70 -28.48 2.95 -17.51
N TYR A 71 -28.45 4.27 -17.60
CA TYR A 71 -28.19 5.16 -16.46
C TYR A 71 -29.21 6.29 -16.43
N THR A 72 -29.73 6.61 -15.24
CA THR A 72 -30.56 7.79 -15.01
C THR A 72 -29.70 8.92 -14.47
N ASN A 73 -29.85 10.11 -15.04
CA ASN A 73 -29.08 11.30 -14.66
C ASN A 73 -30.03 12.47 -14.37
N VAL A 74 -30.02 12.94 -13.13
CA VAL A 74 -30.61 14.23 -12.76
C VAL A 74 -29.59 15.32 -13.07
N PHE A 75 -29.70 15.91 -14.26
CA PHE A 75 -28.78 16.94 -14.72
C PHE A 75 -29.22 18.31 -14.21
N LEU A 76 -28.55 18.79 -13.17
CA LEU A 76 -28.69 20.16 -12.72
C LEU A 76 -28.11 21.09 -13.80
N ARG A 77 -28.88 22.09 -14.24
CA ARG A 77 -28.39 23.12 -15.17
C ARG A 77 -27.23 23.89 -14.51
N PRO A 78 -26.38 24.59 -15.28
CA PRO A 78 -25.23 25.32 -14.74
C PRO A 78 -25.60 26.13 -13.49
N ILE A 79 -24.78 26.00 -12.45
CA ILE A 79 -24.96 26.69 -11.16
C ILE A 79 -24.19 28.01 -11.24
N PRO A 80 -24.87 29.17 -11.41
CA PRO A 80 -24.19 30.45 -11.51
C PRO A 80 -23.60 30.86 -10.15
N LEU A 81 -22.30 31.12 -10.11
CA LEU A 81 -21.60 31.54 -8.89
C LEU A 81 -20.82 32.84 -9.14
N ALA A 82 -21.00 33.84 -8.28
CA ALA A 82 -20.26 35.10 -8.36
C ALA A 82 -18.86 34.95 -7.71
N PRO A 83 -17.89 35.81 -8.07
CA PRO A 83 -16.61 35.84 -7.38
C PRO A 83 -16.79 36.02 -5.86
N HIS A 84 -16.05 35.23 -5.08
CA HIS A 84 -16.11 35.24 -3.61
C HIS A 84 -17.49 34.96 -3.00
N SER A 85 -18.40 34.31 -3.75
CA SER A 85 -19.69 33.85 -3.21
C SER A 85 -19.72 32.33 -2.99
N GLN A 86 -20.67 31.90 -2.18
CA GLN A 86 -20.96 30.49 -1.92
C GLN A 86 -22.42 30.22 -2.26
N GLN A 87 -22.68 29.07 -2.87
CA GLN A 87 -24.02 28.51 -3.05
C GLN A 87 -23.98 27.04 -2.63
N ALA A 88 -24.96 26.61 -1.84
CA ALA A 88 -25.12 25.22 -1.44
C ALA A 88 -26.32 24.61 -2.18
N VAL A 89 -26.13 23.43 -2.76
CA VAL A 89 -27.17 22.65 -3.41
C VAL A 89 -27.15 21.26 -2.80
N TYR A 90 -28.30 20.83 -2.29
CA TYR A 90 -28.44 19.54 -1.60
C TYR A 90 -29.22 18.58 -2.47
N ALA A 91 -28.86 17.31 -2.38
CA ALA A 91 -29.57 16.22 -3.02
C ALA A 91 -29.58 15.00 -2.10
N LEU A 92 -30.63 14.19 -2.24
CA LEU A 92 -30.81 12.91 -1.58
C LEU A 92 -30.72 11.79 -2.61
N VAL A 93 -30.01 10.73 -2.23
CA VAL A 93 -30.10 9.41 -2.85
C VAL A 93 -30.43 8.42 -1.74
N CYS A 94 -31.47 7.61 -1.91
CA CYS A 94 -31.89 6.60 -0.94
C CYS A 94 -32.41 5.33 -1.65
N ASP A 95 -32.50 4.23 -0.93
CA ASP A 95 -33.10 2.99 -1.42
C ASP A 95 -33.90 2.28 -0.32
N GLY A 96 -34.86 1.42 -0.71
CA GLY A 96 -35.67 0.66 0.22
C GLY A 96 -36.99 0.19 -0.36
N SER A 97 -37.99 -0.07 0.49
CA SER A 97 -39.37 -0.24 0.00
C SER A 97 -39.88 1.07 -0.61
N ARG A 98 -40.96 0.99 -1.39
CA ARG A 98 -41.57 2.18 -1.99
C ARG A 98 -41.96 3.21 -0.94
N GLU A 99 -42.52 2.73 0.16
CA GLU A 99 -43.00 3.55 1.28
C GLU A 99 -41.84 4.23 2.00
N ALA A 100 -40.76 3.48 2.28
CA ALA A 100 -39.56 4.01 2.94
C ALA A 100 -38.85 5.06 2.07
N VAL A 101 -38.78 4.83 0.75
CA VAL A 101 -38.22 5.81 -0.19
C VAL A 101 -39.08 7.07 -0.26
N ALA A 102 -40.41 6.92 -0.33
CA ALA A 102 -41.32 8.06 -0.35
C ALA A 102 -41.24 8.87 0.95
N GLU A 103 -41.12 8.20 2.10
CA GLU A 103 -40.89 8.82 3.40
C GLU A 103 -39.57 9.60 3.42
N ALA A 104 -38.45 8.99 3.01
CA ALA A 104 -37.15 9.66 2.97
C ALA A 104 -37.16 10.91 2.07
N VAL A 105 -37.86 10.86 0.93
CA VAL A 105 -38.04 12.02 0.04
C VAL A 105 -38.88 13.12 0.70
N ARG A 106 -39.97 12.77 1.39
CA ARG A 106 -40.80 13.73 2.14
C ARG A 106 -40.01 14.38 3.27
N ASP A 107 -39.27 13.59 4.04
CA ASP A 107 -38.44 14.06 5.14
C ASP A 107 -37.35 15.03 4.64
N PHE A 108 -36.68 14.69 3.54
CA PHE A 108 -35.71 15.57 2.91
C PHE A 108 -36.32 16.92 2.54
N ALA A 109 -37.48 16.94 1.89
CA ALA A 109 -38.13 18.18 1.47
C ALA A 109 -38.71 19.00 2.64
N ALA A 110 -39.11 18.34 3.74
CA ALA A 110 -39.70 19.00 4.90
C ALA A 110 -38.67 19.66 5.82
N GLN A 111 -37.37 19.35 5.68
CA GLN A 111 -36.33 19.79 6.62
C GLN A 111 -35.13 20.49 5.95
N PRO A 112 -35.33 21.57 5.15
CA PRO A 112 -34.24 22.25 4.46
C PRO A 112 -33.18 22.84 5.39
N GLU A 113 -33.60 23.38 6.54
CA GLU A 113 -32.72 23.88 7.59
C GLU A 113 -31.80 22.81 8.19
N GLY A 114 -32.14 21.53 8.07
CA GLY A 114 -31.35 20.41 8.61
C GLY A 114 -30.25 19.90 7.68
N TRP A 115 -30.28 20.23 6.39
CA TRP A 115 -29.37 19.63 5.40
C TRP A 115 -27.90 19.94 5.66
N GLU A 116 -27.58 21.20 5.98
CA GLU A 116 -26.18 21.60 6.24
C GLU A 116 -25.65 20.94 7.52
N ALA A 117 -26.51 20.81 8.55
CA ALA A 117 -26.17 20.12 9.78
C ALA A 117 -25.90 18.63 9.51
N ALA A 118 -26.73 17.97 8.70
CA ALA A 118 -26.54 16.57 8.29
C ALA A 118 -25.25 16.39 7.46
N TYR A 119 -25.00 17.28 6.49
CA TYR A 119 -23.76 17.30 5.72
C TYR A 119 -22.54 17.48 6.64
N THR A 120 -22.56 18.48 7.52
CA THR A 120 -21.46 18.78 8.45
C THR A 120 -21.20 17.61 9.39
N ALA A 121 -22.25 16.98 9.93
CA ALA A 121 -22.13 15.80 10.77
C ALA A 121 -21.53 14.61 10.03
N ALA A 122 -21.88 14.39 8.75
CA ALA A 122 -21.25 13.37 7.91
C ALA A 122 -19.80 13.72 7.56
N ARG A 123 -19.53 14.98 7.20
CA ARG A 123 -18.20 15.51 6.85
C ARG A 123 -17.23 15.44 8.03
N ALA A 124 -17.71 15.55 9.26
CA ALA A 124 -16.93 15.37 10.47
C ALA A 124 -16.38 13.95 10.63
N LYS A 125 -17.08 12.93 10.11
CA LYS A 125 -16.66 11.51 10.15
C LYS A 125 -15.57 11.15 9.13
N ARG A 126 -15.21 12.06 8.21
CA ARG A 126 -14.15 11.80 7.24
C ARG A 126 -12.84 11.45 7.96
N ALA A 127 -11.97 10.70 7.29
CA ALA A 127 -10.61 10.52 7.80
C ALA A 127 -9.91 11.88 7.94
N GLN A 128 -9.57 12.25 9.17
CA GLN A 128 -8.83 13.45 9.49
C GLN A 128 -7.47 13.01 10.06
N PRO A 129 -6.36 13.27 9.37
CA PRO A 129 -5.04 13.00 9.89
C PRO A 129 -4.88 13.70 11.25
N THR A 130 -4.78 12.92 12.33
CA THR A 130 -4.44 13.46 13.65
C THR A 130 -2.98 13.88 13.60
N SER A 131 -2.71 15.15 13.86
CA SER A 131 -1.40 15.73 13.60
C SER A 131 -0.92 16.54 14.79
N SER A 132 0.35 16.36 15.13
CA SER A 132 1.09 17.35 15.91
C SER A 132 1.18 18.69 15.16
N PRO A 133 1.44 19.83 15.82
CA PRO A 133 1.60 21.12 15.16
C PRO A 133 2.61 21.11 14.00
N GLN A 134 3.68 20.32 14.13
CA GLN A 134 4.74 20.18 13.11
C GLN A 134 4.25 19.49 11.85
N ALA A 135 3.12 18.78 11.92
CA ALA A 135 2.54 18.03 10.82
C ALA A 135 1.42 18.79 10.09
N GLU A 136 1.08 19.99 10.56
CA GLU A 136 0.12 20.87 9.90
C GLU A 136 0.44 21.11 8.41
N PRO A 137 1.72 21.35 8.01
CA PRO A 137 2.04 21.55 6.60
C PRO A 137 1.65 20.37 5.70
N TYR A 138 1.67 19.13 6.22
CA TYR A 138 1.33 17.95 5.41
C TYR A 138 -0.17 17.65 5.39
N ARG A 139 -1.00 18.29 6.24
CA ARG A 139 -2.42 17.94 6.45
C ARG A 139 -3.18 17.80 5.14
N PHE A 140 -3.08 18.79 4.25
CA PHE A 140 -3.79 18.79 2.99
C PHE A 140 -3.43 17.58 2.11
N SER A 141 -2.13 17.31 1.97
CA SER A 141 -1.64 16.17 1.21
C SER A 141 -2.10 14.82 1.76
N GLN A 142 -2.16 14.69 3.08
CA GLN A 142 -2.63 13.48 3.75
C GLN A 142 -4.16 13.30 3.62
N GLU A 143 -4.93 14.39 3.68
CA GLU A 143 -6.37 14.33 3.42
C GLU A 143 -6.67 13.90 1.97
N ARG A 144 -5.90 14.38 0.99
CA ARG A 144 -6.03 13.93 -0.42
C ARG A 144 -5.69 12.45 -0.54
N MET A 145 -4.58 12.00 0.03
CA MET A 145 -4.20 10.59 -0.04
C MET A 145 -5.23 9.69 0.67
N ALA A 146 -5.73 10.09 1.83
CA ALA A 146 -6.79 9.36 2.53
C ALA A 146 -8.08 9.27 1.69
N ALA A 147 -8.48 10.37 1.04
CA ALA A 147 -9.62 10.37 0.14
C ALA A 147 -9.39 9.43 -1.06
N THR A 148 -8.21 9.47 -1.70
CA THR A 148 -7.85 8.60 -2.82
C THR A 148 -7.90 7.12 -2.42
N VAL A 149 -7.25 6.73 -1.32
CA VAL A 149 -7.25 5.35 -0.82
C VAL A 149 -8.66 4.87 -0.47
N LEU A 150 -9.45 5.70 0.20
CA LEU A 150 -10.81 5.32 0.60
C LEU A 150 -11.76 5.22 -0.60
N THR A 151 -11.54 6.01 -1.66
CA THR A 151 -12.44 6.11 -2.80
C THR A 151 -11.99 5.33 -4.04
N ASN A 152 -10.75 4.85 -4.13
CA ASN A 152 -10.31 3.87 -5.13
C ASN A 152 -10.86 2.48 -4.78
N LEU A 153 -12.18 2.39 -4.81
CA LEU A 153 -12.98 1.21 -4.55
C LEU A 153 -13.79 0.93 -5.81
N VAL A 154 -13.65 -0.28 -6.36
CA VAL A 154 -14.39 -0.76 -7.52
C VAL A 154 -15.19 -1.99 -7.12
N TYR A 155 -16.45 -2.01 -7.53
CA TYR A 155 -17.39 -3.10 -7.22
C TYR A 155 -18.58 -3.06 -8.19
N PRO A 156 -19.17 -4.23 -8.51
CA PRO A 156 -18.76 -5.56 -8.06
C PRO A 156 -17.67 -6.17 -8.96
N VAL A 157 -16.60 -6.73 -8.37
CA VAL A 157 -15.56 -7.49 -9.10
C VAL A 157 -15.84 -8.99 -8.93
N TYR A 158 -15.84 -9.77 -10.01
CA TYR A 158 -16.15 -11.20 -9.95
C TYR A 158 -14.89 -12.04 -9.70
N VAL A 159 -14.82 -12.71 -8.55
CA VAL A 159 -13.70 -13.54 -8.12
C VAL A 159 -14.23 -14.82 -7.45
N LYS A 160 -13.70 -15.98 -7.84
CA LYS A 160 -14.07 -17.29 -7.27
C LYS A 160 -15.58 -17.51 -7.10
N ARG A 161 -16.34 -17.25 -8.17
CA ARG A 161 -17.81 -17.40 -8.21
C ARG A 161 -18.58 -16.49 -7.25
N SER A 162 -17.97 -15.41 -6.80
CA SER A 162 -18.57 -14.41 -5.92
C SER A 162 -18.24 -13.00 -6.39
N PHE A 163 -19.05 -12.03 -5.99
CA PHE A 163 -18.75 -10.63 -6.21
C PHE A 163 -18.11 -10.03 -4.97
N ILE A 164 -17.01 -9.31 -5.16
CA ILE A 164 -16.28 -8.64 -4.08
C ILE A 164 -16.26 -7.13 -4.29
N ARG A 165 -15.96 -6.44 -3.20
CA ARG A 165 -15.54 -5.04 -3.20
C ARG A 165 -14.02 -5.03 -3.25
N HIS A 166 -13.43 -4.38 -4.24
CA HIS A 166 -11.98 -4.36 -4.41
C HIS A 166 -11.44 -2.93 -4.37
N ASN A 167 -10.39 -2.73 -3.59
CA ASN A 167 -9.65 -1.48 -3.58
C ASN A 167 -8.51 -1.54 -4.62
N SER A 168 -8.74 -0.95 -5.79
CA SER A 168 -7.77 -0.94 -6.90
C SER A 168 -6.69 0.15 -6.70
N PRO A 169 -5.58 0.11 -7.47
CA PRO A 169 -4.55 1.17 -7.44
C PRO A 169 -5.09 2.52 -7.93
N GLY A 170 -6.14 2.50 -8.75
CA GLY A 170 -6.78 3.64 -9.39
C GLY A 170 -8.08 3.18 -10.03
N ARG A 171 -9.09 4.07 -10.08
CA ARG A 171 -10.44 3.69 -10.55
C ARG A 171 -10.51 3.18 -11.98
N TRP A 172 -9.56 3.53 -12.85
CA TRP A 172 -9.51 3.02 -14.23
C TRP A 172 -8.92 1.62 -14.36
N TRP A 173 -8.27 1.11 -13.31
CA TRP A 173 -7.70 -0.23 -13.33
C TRP A 173 -8.57 -1.17 -12.50
N ASP A 174 -9.73 -1.50 -13.05
CA ASP A 174 -10.68 -2.44 -12.47
C ASP A 174 -10.19 -3.89 -12.64
N SER A 175 -9.09 -4.21 -11.98
CA SER A 175 -8.56 -5.57 -11.87
C SER A 175 -7.95 -5.76 -10.49
N LEU A 176 -7.67 -7.02 -10.15
CA LEU A 176 -6.88 -7.34 -8.97
C LEU A 176 -5.41 -6.98 -9.24
N TYR A 177 -4.70 -6.45 -8.25
CA TYR A 177 -3.26 -6.20 -8.29
C TYR A 177 -2.66 -6.63 -6.95
N THR A 178 -1.99 -7.79 -6.93
CA THR A 178 -1.60 -8.47 -5.69
C THR A 178 -0.73 -7.58 -4.82
N TRP A 179 0.36 -7.04 -5.34
CA TRP A 179 1.29 -6.28 -4.50
C TRP A 179 0.75 -4.89 -4.14
N ASP A 180 0.08 -4.18 -5.06
CA ASP A 180 -0.63 -2.93 -4.78
C ASP A 180 -1.62 -3.09 -3.64
N SER A 181 -2.42 -4.16 -3.65
CA SER A 181 -3.43 -4.37 -2.62
C SER A 181 -2.81 -4.50 -1.22
N GLY A 182 -1.60 -5.06 -1.10
CA GLY A 182 -0.89 -5.06 0.18
C GLY A 182 -0.48 -3.66 0.64
N PHE A 183 -0.05 -2.79 -0.27
CA PHE A 183 0.24 -1.39 0.07
C PHE A 183 -1.03 -0.59 0.36
N VAL A 184 -2.12 -0.84 -0.36
CA VAL A 184 -3.43 -0.26 -0.05
C VAL A 184 -3.92 -0.72 1.33
N ALA A 185 -3.71 -1.99 1.70
CA ALA A 185 -4.00 -2.48 3.04
C ALA A 185 -3.18 -1.74 4.11
N LEU A 186 -1.89 -1.47 3.87
CA LEU A 186 -1.06 -0.64 4.75
C LEU A 186 -1.60 0.79 4.88
N GLY A 187 -2.03 1.40 3.78
CA GLY A 187 -2.64 2.73 3.79
C GLY A 187 -3.98 2.76 4.54
N LEU A 188 -4.84 1.77 4.29
CA LEU A 188 -6.13 1.62 4.98
C LEU A 188 -5.95 1.30 6.46
N LEU A 189 -4.88 0.63 6.88
CA LEU A 189 -4.63 0.36 8.30
C LEU A 189 -4.46 1.65 9.12
N GLU A 190 -4.09 2.76 8.46
CA GLU A 190 -4.00 4.07 9.08
C GLU A 190 -5.37 4.78 9.19
N LEU A 191 -6.39 4.34 8.44
CA LEU A 191 -7.67 5.02 8.25
C LEU A 191 -8.89 4.20 8.70
N ASP A 192 -8.94 2.93 8.33
CA ASP A 192 -10.03 1.98 8.54
C ASP A 192 -9.48 0.54 8.58
N VAL A 193 -9.29 0.00 9.80
CA VAL A 193 -8.75 -1.35 10.04
C VAL A 193 -9.59 -2.43 9.37
N ARG A 194 -10.92 -2.28 9.36
CA ARG A 194 -11.82 -3.29 8.77
C ARG A 194 -11.58 -3.39 7.27
N ARG A 195 -11.45 -2.26 6.59
CA ARG A 195 -11.14 -2.25 5.15
C ARG A 195 -9.74 -2.76 4.83
N ALA A 196 -8.76 -2.56 5.72
CA ALA A 196 -7.44 -3.18 5.57
C ALA A 196 -7.52 -4.72 5.66
N VAL A 197 -8.34 -5.25 6.58
CA VAL A 197 -8.64 -6.68 6.70
C VAL A 197 -9.37 -7.20 5.45
N ASP A 198 -10.34 -6.46 4.92
CA ASP A 198 -11.03 -6.81 3.67
C ASP A 198 -10.04 -6.89 2.48
N CYS A 199 -9.08 -5.97 2.40
CA CYS A 199 -8.03 -6.01 1.37
C CYS A 199 -7.14 -7.24 1.50
N LEU A 200 -6.73 -7.63 2.71
CA LEU A 200 -5.99 -8.88 2.92
C LEU A 200 -6.82 -10.10 2.51
N ASN A 201 -8.07 -10.19 2.96
CA ASN A 201 -8.97 -11.30 2.65
C ASN A 201 -9.21 -11.47 1.15
N ALA A 202 -9.26 -10.37 0.38
CA ALA A 202 -9.46 -10.42 -1.07
C ALA A 202 -8.37 -11.20 -1.83
N TYR A 203 -7.20 -11.41 -1.23
CA TYR A 203 -6.08 -12.10 -1.88
C TYR A 203 -5.67 -13.42 -1.22
N MET A 204 -6.19 -13.71 -0.03
CA MET A 204 -5.91 -14.96 0.68
C MET A 204 -6.96 -16.02 0.33
N THR A 205 -6.55 -17.28 0.26
CA THR A 205 -7.46 -18.42 0.11
C THR A 205 -7.53 -19.24 1.40
N GLU A 206 -8.53 -20.10 1.50
CA GLU A 206 -8.65 -21.02 2.63
C GLU A 206 -7.44 -21.95 2.70
N PRO A 207 -6.98 -22.34 3.91
CA PRO A 207 -5.91 -23.32 4.04
C PRO A 207 -6.32 -24.66 3.41
N GLY A 208 -5.48 -25.19 2.51
CA GLY A 208 -5.74 -26.42 1.77
C GLY A 208 -6.55 -26.23 0.48
N ASP A 209 -6.74 -24.99 0.02
CA ASP A 209 -7.36 -24.71 -1.29
C ASP A 209 -6.58 -25.41 -2.42
N ASP A 210 -7.29 -26.18 -3.24
CA ASP A 210 -6.73 -27.02 -4.30
C ASP A 210 -6.56 -26.27 -5.64
N GLN A 211 -7.12 -25.07 -5.77
CA GLN A 211 -7.06 -24.26 -6.98
C GLN A 211 -5.92 -23.25 -6.96
N CYS A 212 -5.75 -22.56 -5.84
CA CYS A 212 -4.71 -21.53 -5.72
C CYS A 212 -4.26 -21.29 -4.28
N ALA A 213 -2.95 -21.17 -4.09
CA ALA A 213 -2.34 -20.89 -2.79
C ALA A 213 -2.70 -19.50 -2.24
N PHE A 214 -2.95 -18.56 -3.15
CA PHE A 214 -3.41 -17.18 -2.95
C PHE A 214 -3.89 -16.65 -4.31
N ILE A 215 -4.65 -15.55 -4.33
CA ILE A 215 -5.07 -14.93 -5.58
C ILE A 215 -3.93 -14.05 -6.11
N HIS A 216 -3.55 -14.27 -7.37
CA HIS A 216 -2.39 -13.63 -7.98
C HIS A 216 -2.77 -12.85 -9.25
N HIS A 217 -2.35 -11.60 -9.32
CA HIS A 217 -2.24 -10.83 -10.55
C HIS A 217 -1.15 -9.76 -10.40
N GLY A 218 -0.32 -9.58 -11.43
CA GLY A 218 0.80 -8.66 -11.39
C GLY A 218 2.03 -9.24 -10.70
N SER A 219 2.85 -8.38 -10.10
CA SER A 219 4.08 -8.79 -9.42
C SER A 219 3.84 -9.64 -8.19
N ALA A 220 4.60 -10.72 -8.04
CA ALA A 220 4.53 -11.63 -6.89
C ALA A 220 5.30 -11.11 -5.66
N VAL A 221 5.26 -9.79 -5.40
CA VAL A 221 5.84 -9.20 -4.20
C VAL A 221 4.87 -9.45 -3.03
N PRO A 222 5.28 -10.16 -1.95
CA PRO A 222 4.35 -10.68 -0.95
C PRO A 222 3.97 -9.65 0.12
N VAL A 223 3.52 -8.46 -0.30
CA VAL A 223 3.22 -7.29 0.55
C VAL A 223 2.17 -7.62 1.63
N GLN A 224 1.30 -8.60 1.38
CA GLN A 224 0.31 -9.10 2.35
C GLN A 224 0.94 -9.56 3.67
N HIS A 225 2.14 -10.13 3.65
CA HIS A 225 2.84 -10.54 4.87
C HIS A 225 3.30 -9.33 5.69
N TYR A 226 3.67 -8.24 5.03
CA TYR A 226 4.07 -6.98 5.67
C TYR A 226 2.85 -6.26 6.25
N ALA A 227 1.76 -6.22 5.50
CA ALA A 227 0.47 -5.72 5.99
C ALA A 227 -0.05 -6.55 7.19
N PHE A 228 0.15 -7.86 7.18
CA PHE A 228 -0.15 -8.74 8.31
C PHE A 228 0.70 -8.44 9.55
N LEU A 229 2.01 -8.23 9.38
CA LEU A 229 2.89 -7.80 10.48
C LEU A 229 2.44 -6.45 11.06
N GLU A 230 2.17 -5.47 10.21
CA GLU A 230 1.71 -4.15 10.68
C GLU A 230 0.33 -4.24 11.33
N LEU A 231 -0.59 -5.04 10.80
CA LEU A 231 -1.90 -5.28 11.41
C LEU A 231 -1.74 -5.78 12.84
N TRP A 232 -0.92 -6.82 13.06
CA TRP A 232 -0.60 -7.32 14.39
C TRP A 232 0.02 -6.21 15.27
N ASN A 233 1.06 -5.53 14.77
CA ASN A 233 1.76 -4.48 15.53
C ASN A 233 0.87 -3.26 15.85
N ARG A 234 -0.27 -3.09 15.17
CA ARG A 234 -1.27 -2.07 15.48
C ARG A 234 -2.35 -2.55 16.44
N THR A 235 -2.85 -3.78 16.29
CA THR A 235 -4.07 -4.23 16.97
C THR A 235 -3.83 -5.26 18.07
N GLN A 236 -2.75 -6.05 17.96
CA GLN A 236 -2.48 -7.23 18.79
C GLN A 236 -3.67 -8.21 18.82
N ASP A 237 -4.47 -8.22 17.75
CA ASP A 237 -5.67 -9.02 17.63
C ASP A 237 -5.31 -10.48 17.34
N ARG A 238 -5.54 -11.35 18.32
CA ARG A 238 -5.24 -12.78 18.23
C ARG A 238 -6.17 -13.54 17.28
N GLU A 239 -7.41 -13.10 17.11
CA GLU A 239 -8.35 -13.76 16.20
C GLU A 239 -7.93 -13.51 14.76
N LEU A 240 -7.60 -12.27 14.41
CA LEU A 240 -7.04 -11.92 13.11
C LEU A 240 -5.70 -12.63 12.87
N LEU A 241 -4.84 -12.72 13.89
CA LEU A 241 -3.58 -13.46 13.80
C LEU A 241 -3.80 -14.93 13.44
N ALA A 242 -4.68 -15.61 14.18
CA ALA A 242 -5.00 -17.02 13.97
C ALA A 242 -5.71 -17.26 12.62
N HIS A 243 -6.52 -16.31 12.17
CA HIS A 243 -7.18 -16.37 10.86
C HIS A 243 -6.19 -16.26 9.71
N PHE A 244 -5.32 -15.25 9.71
CA PHE A 244 -4.44 -15.01 8.56
C PHE A 244 -3.19 -15.90 8.53
N TYR A 245 -2.67 -16.35 9.68
CA TYR A 245 -1.46 -17.16 9.76
C TYR A 245 -1.44 -18.39 8.82
N PRO A 246 -2.41 -19.33 8.87
CA PRO A 246 -2.36 -20.52 8.03
C PRO A 246 -2.51 -20.20 6.52
N ARG A 247 -3.25 -19.13 6.18
CA ARG A 247 -3.44 -18.66 4.80
C ARG A 247 -2.16 -18.05 4.23
N LEU A 248 -1.47 -17.22 5.01
CA LEU A 248 -0.19 -16.64 4.63
C LEU A 248 0.94 -17.69 4.62
N ARG A 249 0.90 -18.70 5.50
CA ARG A 249 1.82 -19.84 5.44
C ARG A 249 1.67 -20.61 4.14
N GLN A 250 0.46 -20.82 3.66
CA GLN A 250 0.20 -21.43 2.34
C GLN A 250 0.82 -20.60 1.21
N TYR A 251 0.59 -19.27 1.22
CA TYR A 251 1.20 -18.35 0.27
C TYR A 251 2.74 -18.42 0.32
N HIS A 252 3.36 -18.33 1.50
CA HIS A 252 4.80 -18.47 1.67
C HIS A 252 5.34 -19.79 1.11
N ARG A 253 4.69 -20.93 1.41
CA ARG A 253 5.11 -22.24 0.90
C ARG A 253 5.07 -22.32 -0.62
N PHE A 254 4.08 -21.67 -1.25
CA PHE A 254 4.07 -21.53 -2.70
C PHE A 254 5.25 -20.69 -3.18
N MET A 255 5.48 -19.52 -2.60
CA MET A 255 6.61 -18.65 -2.98
C MET A 255 7.98 -19.26 -2.73
N ALA A 256 8.10 -20.17 -1.76
CA ALA A 256 9.32 -20.90 -1.44
C ALA A 256 9.49 -22.21 -2.24
N GLY A 257 8.59 -22.47 -3.20
CA GLY A 257 8.66 -23.61 -4.12
C GLY A 257 8.30 -24.97 -3.50
N ARG A 258 7.53 -24.99 -2.40
CA ARG A 258 7.17 -26.22 -1.67
C ARG A 258 5.73 -26.68 -1.85
N LEU A 259 4.85 -25.81 -2.36
CA LEU A 259 3.43 -26.10 -2.43
C LEU A 259 2.94 -26.20 -3.87
N GLY A 260 2.17 -27.25 -4.14
CA GLY A 260 1.52 -27.47 -5.43
C GLY A 260 2.52 -27.59 -6.57
N SER A 261 2.17 -26.99 -7.71
CA SER A 261 3.01 -26.91 -8.91
C SER A 261 3.93 -25.68 -8.92
N SER A 262 4.34 -25.17 -7.75
CA SER A 262 5.18 -23.98 -7.69
C SER A 262 6.53 -24.20 -8.37
N THR A 263 6.85 -23.38 -9.37
CA THR A 263 8.13 -23.36 -10.10
C THR A 263 9.08 -22.30 -9.55
N THR A 264 8.71 -21.62 -8.47
CA THR A 264 9.49 -20.51 -7.91
C THR A 264 10.92 -20.91 -7.51
N ARG A 265 11.10 -22.14 -7.03
CA ARG A 265 12.39 -22.74 -6.65
C ARG A 265 12.83 -23.83 -7.64
N ALA A 266 12.71 -23.56 -8.94
CA ALA A 266 13.07 -24.53 -9.99
C ALA A 266 14.59 -24.74 -10.17
N LEU A 267 15.44 -23.86 -9.61
CA LEU A 267 16.89 -23.88 -9.82
C LEU A 267 17.63 -24.60 -8.66
N PRO A 268 18.63 -25.46 -8.95
CA PRO A 268 19.44 -26.14 -7.94
C PRO A 268 20.19 -25.22 -6.95
N SER A 269 20.37 -23.95 -7.30
CA SER A 269 21.03 -22.94 -6.47
C SER A 269 20.23 -22.49 -5.25
N ASN A 270 18.95 -22.89 -5.16
CA ASN A 270 17.96 -22.39 -4.20
C ASN A 270 17.57 -20.91 -4.37
N LEU A 271 18.08 -20.22 -5.39
CA LEU A 271 17.59 -18.89 -5.75
C LEU A 271 16.23 -19.00 -6.41
N LEU A 272 15.36 -18.04 -6.09
CA LEU A 272 13.97 -18.03 -6.51
C LEU A 272 13.77 -17.15 -7.74
N LYS A 273 12.87 -17.57 -8.64
CA LYS A 273 12.45 -16.80 -9.81
C LYS A 273 10.93 -16.88 -9.99
N THR A 274 10.30 -15.83 -10.51
CA THR A 274 8.84 -15.78 -10.71
C THR A 274 8.42 -15.60 -12.17
N TRP A 275 9.37 -15.73 -13.10
CA TRP A 275 9.15 -15.46 -14.52
C TRP A 275 8.05 -16.31 -15.16
N ASP A 276 7.78 -17.50 -14.62
CA ASP A 276 6.72 -18.39 -15.11
C ASP A 276 5.31 -17.89 -14.72
N TYR A 277 5.21 -16.97 -13.75
CA TYR A 277 3.96 -16.40 -13.24
C TYR A 277 3.72 -14.99 -13.75
N PHE A 278 4.78 -14.20 -13.82
CA PHE A 278 4.69 -12.81 -14.28
C PHE A 278 6.02 -12.33 -14.85
N TYR A 279 5.96 -11.36 -15.76
CA TYR A 279 7.15 -10.85 -16.44
C TYR A 279 8.05 -10.00 -15.53
N ASN A 280 7.59 -9.55 -14.36
CA ASN A 280 8.42 -8.73 -13.47
C ASN A 280 8.81 -9.42 -12.15
N SER A 281 10.00 -9.09 -11.63
CA SER A 281 10.55 -9.71 -10.41
C SER A 281 10.14 -9.02 -9.12
N GLY A 282 10.02 -7.69 -9.13
CA GLY A 282 9.93 -6.88 -7.92
C GLY A 282 9.00 -5.68 -7.99
N GLY A 283 7.98 -5.70 -8.86
CA GLY A 283 7.05 -4.58 -8.97
C GLY A 283 7.41 -3.54 -10.02
N TRP A 284 8.39 -3.83 -10.88
CA TRP A 284 8.96 -2.85 -11.80
C TRP A 284 8.93 -3.31 -13.26
N ASP A 285 8.34 -2.49 -14.12
CA ASP A 285 8.04 -2.91 -15.49
C ASP A 285 9.29 -2.88 -16.40
N ASP A 286 10.03 -1.77 -16.41
CA ASP A 286 11.20 -1.53 -17.25
C ASP A 286 12.53 -1.50 -16.48
N TYR A 287 12.61 -2.23 -15.36
CA TYR A 287 13.85 -2.35 -14.58
C TYR A 287 14.96 -2.99 -15.45
N PRO A 288 16.14 -2.36 -15.59
CA PRO A 288 17.12 -2.72 -16.62
C PRO A 288 17.57 -4.20 -16.65
N PRO A 289 17.93 -4.85 -15.54
CA PRO A 289 18.35 -6.27 -15.59
C PRO A 289 17.21 -7.19 -16.01
N GLN A 290 15.97 -6.91 -15.63
CA GLN A 290 14.81 -7.68 -16.06
C GLN A 290 14.54 -7.52 -17.56
N VAL A 291 14.59 -6.29 -18.07
CA VAL A 291 14.46 -6.04 -19.52
C VAL A 291 15.53 -6.83 -20.27
N ALA A 292 16.76 -6.86 -19.75
CA ALA A 292 17.83 -7.65 -20.34
C ALA A 292 17.59 -9.17 -20.25
N VAL A 293 16.99 -9.68 -19.17
CA VAL A 293 16.58 -11.09 -19.04
C VAL A 293 15.62 -11.46 -20.17
N HIS A 294 14.57 -10.68 -20.40
CA HIS A 294 13.60 -10.96 -21.46
C HIS A 294 14.19 -10.80 -22.86
N ALA A 295 14.93 -9.72 -23.11
CA ALA A 295 15.53 -9.48 -24.42
C ALA A 295 16.52 -10.58 -24.82
N ARG A 296 17.14 -11.25 -23.84
CA ARG A 296 18.10 -12.34 -24.03
C ARG A 296 17.50 -13.73 -23.80
N GLN A 297 16.20 -13.83 -23.55
CA GLN A 297 15.48 -15.08 -23.28
C GLN A 297 16.08 -15.89 -22.12
N LEU A 298 16.45 -15.21 -21.03
CA LEU A 298 17.13 -15.78 -19.86
C LEU A 298 16.17 -16.14 -18.71
N GLU A 299 14.85 -16.04 -18.91
CA GLU A 299 13.81 -16.35 -17.91
C GLU A 299 13.92 -17.76 -17.33
N PRO A 300 14.29 -18.81 -18.09
CA PRO A 300 14.44 -20.15 -17.53
C PRO A 300 15.66 -20.26 -16.60
N THR A 301 16.68 -19.42 -16.78
CA THR A 301 18.02 -19.61 -16.20
C THR A 301 18.52 -18.44 -15.34
N THR A 302 17.74 -17.39 -15.15
CA THR A 302 18.18 -16.23 -14.34
C THR A 302 17.26 -16.01 -13.15
N ALA A 303 17.85 -15.79 -11.97
CA ALA A 303 17.12 -15.52 -10.73
C ALA A 303 17.44 -14.11 -10.19
N PRO A 304 16.44 -13.25 -9.92
CA PRO A 304 16.63 -11.96 -9.27
C PRO A 304 16.91 -12.10 -7.77
N ALA A 305 17.50 -11.08 -7.13
CA ALA A 305 17.76 -11.13 -5.69
C ALA A 305 16.48 -10.87 -4.87
N VAL A 306 15.62 -9.95 -5.33
CA VAL A 306 14.42 -9.47 -4.62
C VAL A 306 13.43 -10.56 -4.26
N THR A 307 13.19 -11.54 -5.16
CA THR A 307 12.25 -12.63 -4.91
C THR A 307 12.71 -13.49 -3.74
N THR A 308 13.99 -13.84 -3.73
CA THR A 308 14.61 -14.63 -2.65
C THR A 308 14.64 -13.84 -1.34
N ALA A 309 14.97 -12.56 -1.39
CA ALA A 309 15.00 -11.67 -0.23
C ALA A 309 13.62 -11.52 0.43
N HIS A 310 12.57 -11.28 -0.36
CA HIS A 310 11.21 -11.21 0.18
C HIS A 310 10.74 -12.55 0.74
N THR A 311 11.09 -13.69 0.15
CA THR A 311 10.71 -15.00 0.69
C THR A 311 11.40 -15.32 2.02
N ILE A 312 12.65 -14.89 2.22
CA ILE A 312 13.30 -14.93 3.56
C ILE A 312 12.49 -14.09 4.56
N ARG A 313 12.05 -12.90 4.13
CA ARG A 313 11.30 -11.99 5.01
C ARG A 313 9.92 -12.54 5.37
N THR A 314 9.21 -13.19 4.44
CA THR A 314 7.93 -13.83 4.76
C THR A 314 8.10 -14.98 5.76
N ALA A 315 9.16 -15.79 5.64
CA ALA A 315 9.49 -16.81 6.63
C ALA A 315 9.74 -16.22 8.03
N LYS A 316 10.51 -15.12 8.11
CA LYS A 316 10.78 -14.42 9.40
C LYS A 316 9.49 -13.89 10.04
N ILE A 317 8.62 -13.26 9.26
CA ILE A 317 7.33 -12.74 9.73
C ILE A 317 6.45 -13.88 10.25
N LEU A 318 6.31 -14.96 9.46
CA LEU A 318 5.51 -16.12 9.84
C LEU A 318 6.07 -16.83 11.07
N ARG A 319 7.40 -16.90 11.22
CA ARG A 319 8.03 -17.46 12.43
C ARG A 319 7.70 -16.65 13.68
N MET A 320 7.66 -15.31 13.60
CA MET A 320 7.23 -14.46 14.72
C MET A 320 5.74 -14.70 15.07
N ALA A 321 4.88 -14.79 14.05
CA ALA A 321 3.46 -15.10 14.24
C ALA A 321 3.24 -16.50 14.85
N ALA A 322 3.97 -17.51 14.37
CA ALA A 322 3.94 -18.87 14.89
C ALA A 322 4.34 -18.90 16.38
N ALA A 323 5.36 -18.14 16.76
CA ALA A 323 5.76 -18.01 18.16
C ALA A 323 4.66 -17.39 19.04
N ALA A 324 3.98 -16.36 18.53
CA ALA A 324 2.87 -15.71 19.24
C ALA A 324 1.62 -16.60 19.38
N LEU A 325 1.41 -17.53 18.42
CA LEU A 325 0.35 -18.54 18.43
C LEU A 325 0.72 -19.83 19.17
N GLY A 326 2.00 -20.03 19.50
CA GLY A 326 2.50 -21.28 20.13
C GLY A 326 2.68 -22.45 19.15
N VAL A 327 2.71 -22.20 17.84
CA VAL A 327 2.85 -23.21 16.77
C VAL A 327 4.33 -23.47 16.49
N THR A 328 5.00 -24.13 17.43
CA THR A 328 6.46 -24.33 17.37
C THR A 328 6.92 -25.36 16.34
N GLU A 329 6.04 -26.26 15.92
CA GLU A 329 6.30 -27.29 14.91
C GLU A 329 6.69 -26.70 13.54
N ASP A 330 6.26 -25.47 13.26
CA ASP A 330 6.55 -24.78 11.99
C ASP A 330 7.92 -24.11 11.96
N PHE A 331 8.60 -23.95 13.10
CA PHE A 331 9.87 -23.23 13.17
C PHE A 331 10.95 -23.85 12.29
N ALA A 332 11.06 -25.18 12.30
CA ALA A 332 12.06 -25.90 11.51
C ALA A 332 11.85 -25.76 9.99
N GLU A 333 10.64 -25.46 9.53
CA GLU A 333 10.40 -25.14 8.13
C GLU A 333 10.97 -23.76 7.79
N TYR A 334 10.59 -22.74 8.55
CA TYR A 334 11.04 -21.37 8.31
C TYR A 334 12.55 -21.22 8.47
N ASP A 335 13.14 -21.86 9.49
CA ASP A 335 14.59 -21.79 9.74
C ASP A 335 15.39 -22.42 8.59
N ARG A 336 14.92 -23.54 8.02
CA ARG A 336 15.55 -24.15 6.83
C ARG A 336 15.48 -23.27 5.60
N ASP A 337 14.35 -22.61 5.37
CA ASP A 337 14.21 -21.68 4.24
C ASP A 337 15.10 -20.46 4.39
N ILE A 338 15.06 -19.83 5.56
CA ILE A 338 15.90 -18.67 5.87
C ILE A 338 17.36 -19.05 5.63
N GLN A 339 17.82 -20.19 6.14
CA GLN A 339 19.18 -20.65 5.94
C GLN A 339 19.50 -20.89 4.45
N ALA A 340 18.73 -21.74 3.76
CA ALA A 340 19.02 -22.12 2.38
C ALA A 340 19.03 -20.91 1.42
N PHE A 341 18.07 -20.00 1.57
CA PHE A 341 17.96 -18.81 0.73
C PHE A 341 19.02 -17.76 1.08
N THR A 342 19.40 -17.64 2.36
CA THR A 342 20.51 -16.79 2.77
C THR A 342 21.82 -17.27 2.18
N GLU A 343 22.13 -18.56 2.32
CA GLU A 343 23.35 -19.17 1.77
C GLU A 343 23.41 -19.00 0.24
N ALA A 344 22.28 -19.18 -0.45
CA ALA A 344 22.19 -18.99 -1.90
C ALA A 344 22.55 -17.56 -2.34
N LEU A 345 21.93 -16.53 -1.73
CA LEU A 345 22.21 -15.14 -2.04
C LEU A 345 23.66 -14.77 -1.71
N GLN A 346 24.15 -15.17 -0.54
CA GLN A 346 25.50 -14.87 -0.09
C GLN A 346 26.57 -15.51 -0.98
N LYS A 347 26.34 -16.74 -1.43
CA LYS A 347 27.30 -17.49 -2.24
C LYS A 347 27.32 -17.05 -3.71
N HIS A 348 26.17 -16.70 -4.27
CA HIS A 348 26.03 -16.58 -5.72
C HIS A 348 25.73 -15.16 -6.23
N ALA A 349 25.16 -14.29 -5.40
CA ALA A 349 24.65 -13.00 -5.86
C ALA A 349 25.48 -11.79 -5.42
N TRP A 350 26.27 -11.88 -4.34
CA TRP A 350 27.06 -10.73 -3.86
C TRP A 350 28.22 -10.39 -4.81
N ASP A 351 28.25 -9.14 -5.29
CA ASP A 351 29.33 -8.60 -6.12
C ASP A 351 30.10 -7.52 -5.36
N GLU A 352 31.24 -7.92 -4.79
CA GLU A 352 32.10 -7.04 -3.99
C GLU A 352 32.55 -5.78 -4.76
N ALA A 353 32.73 -5.88 -6.08
CA ALA A 353 33.19 -4.78 -6.92
C ALA A 353 32.15 -3.65 -7.04
N SER A 354 30.87 -3.98 -7.26
CA SER A 354 29.79 -2.99 -7.31
C SER A 354 29.23 -2.63 -5.94
N GLY A 355 29.41 -3.50 -4.94
CA GLY A 355 28.83 -3.34 -3.59
C GLY A 355 27.33 -3.63 -3.54
N TYR A 356 26.81 -4.37 -4.52
CA TYR A 356 25.42 -4.81 -4.65
C TYR A 356 25.34 -6.32 -4.80
N PHE A 357 24.17 -6.90 -4.52
CA PHE A 357 23.82 -8.21 -5.04
C PHE A 357 23.39 -8.09 -6.51
N GLY A 358 23.36 -9.20 -7.25
CA GLY A 358 22.90 -9.18 -8.63
C GLY A 358 22.10 -10.40 -9.05
N TYR A 359 21.46 -10.28 -10.20
CA TYR A 359 20.72 -11.37 -10.85
C TYR A 359 21.71 -12.50 -11.16
N VAL A 360 21.40 -13.73 -10.78
CA VAL A 360 22.31 -14.87 -10.98
C VAL A 360 21.87 -15.67 -12.19
N CYS A 361 22.78 -15.84 -13.15
CA CYS A 361 22.60 -16.68 -14.32
C CYS A 361 22.99 -18.13 -14.02
N HIS A 362 22.36 -19.06 -14.72
CA HIS A 362 22.58 -20.50 -14.61
C HIS A 362 22.81 -21.10 -16.00
N ASP A 363 23.56 -22.21 -16.06
CA ASP A 363 23.73 -22.98 -17.29
C ASP A 363 22.52 -23.89 -17.58
N ALA A 364 22.60 -24.66 -18.67
CA ALA A 364 21.56 -25.62 -19.06
C ALA A 364 21.36 -26.76 -18.04
N HIS A 365 22.30 -26.96 -17.12
CA HIS A 365 22.22 -27.93 -16.02
C HIS A 365 21.75 -27.28 -14.71
N GLY A 366 21.35 -26.00 -14.75
CA GLY A 366 20.88 -25.24 -13.60
C GLY A 366 22.00 -24.85 -12.62
N GLN A 367 23.27 -24.95 -13.00
CA GLN A 367 24.39 -24.55 -12.15
C GLN A 367 24.66 -23.04 -12.28
N PRO A 368 24.89 -22.31 -11.17
CA PRO A 368 25.21 -20.89 -11.21
C PRO A 368 26.49 -20.61 -12.02
N THR A 369 26.42 -19.70 -12.98
CA THR A 369 27.56 -19.28 -13.83
C THR A 369 28.11 -17.90 -13.46
N GLY A 370 27.41 -17.17 -12.58
CA GLY A 370 27.79 -15.86 -12.10
C GLY A 370 26.62 -14.87 -12.19
N ILE A 371 26.88 -13.63 -11.81
CA ILE A 371 25.87 -12.58 -11.93
C ILE A 371 25.75 -12.05 -13.35
N LEU A 372 24.55 -11.61 -13.73
CA LEU A 372 24.26 -10.94 -14.98
C LEU A 372 25.06 -9.64 -15.06
N ARG A 373 25.90 -9.52 -16.09
CA ARG A 373 26.72 -8.33 -16.34
C ARG A 373 26.12 -7.48 -17.47
N HIS A 374 26.24 -6.17 -17.28
CA HIS A 374 26.03 -5.19 -18.34
C HIS A 374 27.21 -5.24 -19.33
N GLU A 375 27.04 -4.71 -20.55
CA GLU A 375 28.09 -4.67 -21.57
C GLU A 375 29.36 -3.90 -21.12
N SER A 376 29.21 -2.99 -20.17
CA SER A 376 30.33 -2.30 -19.52
C SER A 376 31.13 -3.18 -18.54
N GLY A 377 30.69 -4.43 -18.30
CA GLY A 377 31.26 -5.34 -17.31
C GLY A 377 30.78 -5.11 -15.87
N LEU A 378 30.00 -4.06 -15.61
CA LEU A 378 29.42 -3.80 -14.29
C LEU A 378 28.29 -4.79 -13.96
N ASN A 379 27.98 -4.92 -12.66
CA ASN A 379 26.77 -5.60 -12.20
C ASN A 379 25.56 -4.93 -12.87
N TYR A 380 24.68 -5.71 -13.51
CA TYR A 380 23.49 -5.17 -14.17
C TYR A 380 22.34 -4.89 -13.19
N ASP A 381 22.58 -5.05 -11.89
CA ASP A 381 21.58 -4.89 -10.83
C ASP A 381 22.05 -3.95 -9.70
N MET A 382 22.78 -2.89 -10.08
CA MET A 382 23.03 -1.75 -9.20
C MET A 382 21.74 -0.92 -8.99
N GLY A 383 20.86 -1.39 -8.11
CA GLY A 383 19.57 -0.75 -7.84
C GLY A 383 18.85 -1.34 -6.62
N LEU A 384 17.55 -1.03 -6.50
CA LEU A 384 16.75 -1.45 -5.36
C LEU A 384 16.48 -2.98 -5.31
N ASP A 385 16.67 -3.74 -6.40
CA ASP A 385 16.68 -5.22 -6.33
C ASP A 385 17.99 -5.72 -5.69
N GLY A 386 19.14 -5.30 -6.21
CA GLY A 386 20.45 -5.68 -5.69
C GLY A 386 20.72 -5.24 -4.25
N ALA A 387 19.98 -4.26 -3.73
CA ALA A 387 20.01 -3.86 -2.31
C ALA A 387 19.02 -4.64 -1.43
N SER A 388 18.11 -5.43 -2.01
CA SER A 388 17.02 -6.09 -1.30
C SER A 388 17.48 -7.06 -0.20
N PRO A 389 18.66 -7.71 -0.21
CA PRO A 389 19.08 -8.52 0.93
C PRO A 389 19.20 -7.75 2.27
N LEU A 390 19.27 -6.40 2.24
CA LEU A 390 19.08 -5.57 3.43
C LEU A 390 17.71 -5.78 4.07
N LEU A 391 16.63 -5.78 3.27
CA LEU A 391 15.27 -5.98 3.75
C LEU A 391 15.06 -7.39 4.29
N ALA A 392 15.79 -8.39 3.79
CA ALA A 392 15.79 -9.73 4.33
C ALA A 392 16.53 -9.83 5.67
N GLY A 393 17.40 -8.86 6.00
CA GLY A 393 18.21 -8.86 7.22
C GLY A 393 19.23 -9.99 7.24
N ILE A 394 19.91 -10.21 6.11
CA ILE A 394 20.90 -11.30 5.93
C ILE A 394 22.30 -10.80 5.55
N CYS A 395 22.47 -9.49 5.36
CA CYS A 395 23.75 -8.91 4.99
C CYS A 395 24.77 -9.06 6.13
N THR A 396 26.03 -9.32 5.77
CA THR A 396 27.15 -9.16 6.70
C THR A 396 27.32 -7.69 7.09
N PRO A 397 28.01 -7.37 8.20
CA PRO A 397 28.24 -5.97 8.58
C PRO A 397 28.89 -5.12 7.48
N LYS A 398 29.80 -5.71 6.68
CA LYS A 398 30.44 -5.03 5.54
C LYS A 398 29.46 -4.74 4.41
N GLN A 399 28.67 -5.73 4.02
CA GLN A 399 27.61 -5.58 3.00
C GLN A 399 26.59 -4.54 3.44
N GLN A 400 26.15 -4.60 4.69
CA GLN A 400 25.22 -3.65 5.27
C GLN A 400 25.75 -2.22 5.20
N ALA A 401 27.00 -1.99 5.63
CA ALA A 401 27.62 -0.67 5.57
C ALA A 401 27.69 -0.16 4.12
N SER A 402 28.11 -1.01 3.17
CA SER A 402 28.19 -0.68 1.74
C SER A 402 26.84 -0.27 1.15
N LEU A 403 25.79 -1.07 1.40
CA LEU A 403 24.46 -0.84 0.84
C LEU A 403 23.77 0.37 1.50
N VAL A 404 23.88 0.53 2.82
CA VAL A 404 23.36 1.73 3.51
C VAL A 404 24.04 3.00 3.00
N GLN A 405 25.35 2.99 2.80
CA GLN A 405 26.08 4.11 2.21
C GLN A 405 25.55 4.46 0.81
N ARG A 406 25.27 3.46 -0.03
CA ARG A 406 24.70 3.65 -1.38
C ARG A 406 23.28 4.22 -1.36
N LEU A 407 22.44 3.75 -0.43
CA LEU A 407 21.07 4.25 -0.27
C LEU A 407 21.04 5.76 0.02
N VAL A 408 21.97 6.26 0.83
CA VAL A 408 21.96 7.68 1.27
C VAL A 408 22.97 8.57 0.54
N SER A 409 23.69 8.04 -0.44
CA SER A 409 24.69 8.80 -1.19
C SER A 409 24.06 9.52 -2.40
N PRO A 410 24.30 10.83 -2.57
CA PRO A 410 23.84 11.57 -3.74
C PRO A 410 24.50 11.12 -5.05
N ASP A 411 25.65 10.45 -4.97
CA ASP A 411 26.37 9.88 -6.12
C ASP A 411 25.84 8.48 -6.51
N HIS A 412 24.95 7.91 -5.69
CA HIS A 412 24.38 6.57 -5.88
C HIS A 412 22.86 6.61 -5.96
N LEU A 413 22.13 6.06 -4.99
CA LEU A 413 20.66 5.94 -5.07
C LEU A 413 19.92 7.17 -4.57
N TRP A 414 20.55 8.02 -3.77
CA TRP A 414 19.86 9.16 -3.17
C TRP A 414 19.73 10.32 -4.16
N THR A 415 18.50 10.78 -4.39
CA THR A 415 18.21 11.99 -5.17
C THR A 415 17.61 13.07 -4.28
N ARG A 416 17.45 14.28 -4.80
CA ARG A 416 16.78 15.37 -4.06
C ARG A 416 15.32 15.07 -3.69
N ILE A 417 14.70 14.07 -4.34
CA ILE A 417 13.29 13.69 -4.14
C ILE A 417 13.13 12.26 -3.58
N GLY A 418 14.21 11.61 -3.14
CA GLY A 418 14.17 10.27 -2.54
C GLY A 418 15.02 9.25 -3.29
N LEU A 419 14.81 7.96 -3.03
CA LEU A 419 15.58 6.87 -3.64
C LEU A 419 15.19 6.66 -5.11
N SER A 420 16.16 6.77 -6.01
CA SER A 420 16.02 6.27 -7.37
C SER A 420 15.98 4.74 -7.38
N THR A 421 15.25 4.16 -8.34
CA THR A 421 15.17 2.71 -8.52
C THR A 421 16.50 2.09 -8.96
N VAL A 422 17.36 2.85 -9.65
CA VAL A 422 18.66 2.44 -10.18
C VAL A 422 19.73 3.41 -9.67
N ASP A 423 20.91 2.88 -9.35
CA ASP A 423 22.06 3.69 -8.93
C ASP A 423 22.45 4.68 -10.03
N GLN A 424 22.54 5.97 -9.69
CA GLN A 424 22.83 7.05 -10.65
C GLN A 424 24.21 6.90 -11.33
N SER A 425 25.13 6.13 -10.74
CA SER A 425 26.43 5.82 -11.33
C SER A 425 26.39 4.70 -12.36
N ALA A 426 25.28 3.96 -12.47
CA ALA A 426 25.14 2.87 -13.42
C ALA A 426 24.95 3.39 -14.86
N PRO A 427 25.60 2.78 -15.87
CA PRO A 427 25.52 3.25 -17.26
C PRO A 427 24.13 3.09 -17.90
N TYR A 428 23.25 2.32 -17.26
CA TYR A 428 21.87 2.07 -17.68
C TYR A 428 20.84 2.84 -16.82
N TYR A 429 21.29 3.77 -15.97
CA TYR A 429 20.42 4.71 -15.26
C TYR A 429 19.79 5.71 -16.24
N ARG A 430 18.52 6.04 -16.01
CA ARG A 430 17.79 7.06 -16.78
C ARG A 430 17.16 8.10 -15.86
N VAL A 431 17.60 9.36 -15.98
CA VAL A 431 17.04 10.49 -15.19
C VAL A 431 15.58 10.83 -15.55
N ASP A 432 15.16 10.47 -16.77
CA ASP A 432 13.81 10.60 -17.32
C ASP A 432 13.03 9.27 -17.28
N GLY A 433 13.61 8.25 -16.65
CA GLY A 433 13.13 6.88 -16.65
C GLY A 433 11.86 6.63 -15.85
N TYR A 434 11.28 5.44 -16.03
CA TYR A 434 10.18 4.92 -15.20
C TYR A 434 10.77 4.10 -14.04
N TRP A 435 10.80 2.77 -14.09
CA TRP A 435 11.50 1.94 -13.11
C TRP A 435 13.01 1.82 -13.34
N ASN A 436 13.56 2.48 -14.36
CA ASN A 436 15.00 2.61 -14.61
C ASN A 436 15.60 3.96 -14.14
N GLY A 437 14.86 4.72 -13.33
CA GLY A 437 15.45 5.82 -12.56
C GLY A 437 14.49 6.77 -11.81
N ALA A 438 13.17 6.67 -11.96
CA ALA A 438 12.24 7.49 -11.18
C ALA A 438 12.24 7.13 -9.69
N VAL A 439 11.58 7.97 -8.88
CA VAL A 439 11.32 7.71 -7.47
C VAL A 439 9.92 7.15 -7.27
N TRP A 440 9.87 6.08 -6.49
CA TRP A 440 8.67 5.30 -6.18
C TRP A 440 8.57 5.12 -4.66
N MET A 441 7.37 5.27 -4.09
CA MET A 441 7.15 5.11 -2.66
C MET A 441 7.26 3.67 -2.08
N PRO A 442 6.90 2.58 -2.79
CA PRO A 442 6.80 1.25 -2.18
C PRO A 442 8.15 0.69 -1.70
N HIS A 443 9.18 0.76 -2.54
CA HIS A 443 10.50 0.21 -2.16
C HIS A 443 11.18 1.04 -1.08
N GLN A 444 10.99 2.37 -1.11
CA GLN A 444 11.43 3.26 -0.04
C GLN A 444 10.84 2.86 1.32
N TRP A 445 9.61 2.35 1.36
CA TRP A 445 9.00 1.86 2.59
C TRP A 445 9.71 0.62 3.14
N PHE A 446 10.08 -0.34 2.27
CA PHE A 446 10.85 -1.50 2.71
C PHE A 446 12.20 -1.09 3.29
N TYR A 447 12.92 -0.19 2.61
CA TYR A 447 14.22 0.31 3.08
C TYR A 447 14.09 1.13 4.35
N TRP A 448 13.04 1.94 4.50
CA TRP A 448 12.74 2.65 5.74
C TRP A 448 12.58 1.67 6.91
N LYS A 449 11.78 0.60 6.74
CA LYS A 449 11.61 -0.43 7.78
C LYS A 449 12.91 -1.18 8.08
N ALA A 450 13.70 -1.49 7.05
CA ALA A 450 15.00 -2.14 7.22
C ALA A 450 15.99 -1.24 7.98
N LEU A 451 16.05 0.05 7.67
CA LEU A 451 16.90 1.00 8.39
C LEU A 451 16.51 1.13 9.87
N LEU A 452 15.22 1.03 10.19
CA LEU A 452 14.78 0.92 11.59
C LEU A 452 15.31 -0.36 12.26
N ASP A 453 15.28 -1.51 11.60
CA ASP A 453 15.88 -2.75 12.14
C ASP A 453 17.38 -2.58 12.40
N LEU A 454 18.07 -1.81 11.56
CA LEU A 454 19.51 -1.56 11.66
C LEU A 454 19.90 -0.46 12.66
N GLY A 455 18.94 0.19 13.32
CA GLY A 455 19.20 1.31 14.21
C GLY A 455 19.64 2.59 13.49
N LYS A 456 19.36 2.70 12.19
CA LYS A 456 19.74 3.80 11.29
C LYS A 456 18.63 4.83 11.21
N SER A 457 18.32 5.43 12.35
CA SER A 457 17.15 6.27 12.53
C SER A 457 17.18 7.58 11.74
N ALA A 458 18.36 8.16 11.56
CA ALA A 458 18.56 9.38 10.76
C ALA A 458 18.31 9.10 9.27
N GLU A 459 18.85 8.01 8.74
CA GLU A 459 18.66 7.57 7.36
C GLU A 459 17.20 7.16 7.10
N ALA A 460 16.57 6.47 8.05
CA ALA A 460 15.15 6.14 7.99
C ALA A 460 14.28 7.42 7.97
N LEU A 461 14.58 8.39 8.83
CA LEU A 461 13.90 9.68 8.85
C LEU A 461 14.08 10.43 7.54
N GLN A 462 15.27 10.37 6.93
CA GLN A 462 15.56 11.02 5.66
C GLN A 462 14.64 10.50 4.55
N ILE A 463 14.46 9.17 4.42
CA ILE A 463 13.50 8.58 3.47
C ILE A 463 12.09 9.11 3.73
N ALA A 464 11.59 8.97 4.97
CA ALA A 464 10.22 9.33 5.30
C ALA A 464 9.94 10.83 5.08
N ARG A 465 10.85 11.69 5.54
CA ARG A 465 10.72 13.14 5.39
C ARG A 465 10.74 13.55 3.93
N THR A 466 11.70 13.08 3.14
CA THR A 466 11.80 13.44 1.72
C THR A 466 10.59 12.95 0.93
N GLY A 467 10.11 11.73 1.20
CA GLY A 467 8.87 11.22 0.60
C GLY A 467 7.65 12.09 0.94
N LEU A 468 7.51 12.52 2.20
CA LEU A 468 6.44 13.43 2.63
C LEU A 468 6.53 14.81 1.97
N GLU A 469 7.73 15.38 1.83
CA GLU A 469 7.94 16.68 1.20
C GLU A 469 7.60 16.66 -0.30
N VAL A 470 8.06 15.65 -1.02
CA VAL A 470 7.79 15.49 -2.46
C VAL A 470 6.31 15.28 -2.71
N TRP A 471 5.68 14.42 -1.90
CA TRP A 471 4.25 14.18 -1.97
C TRP A 471 3.45 15.45 -1.69
N LYS A 472 3.79 16.19 -0.63
CA LYS A 472 3.15 17.45 -0.28
C LYS A 472 3.28 18.48 -1.40
N ALA A 473 4.50 18.67 -1.92
CA ALA A 473 4.77 19.64 -2.97
C ALA A 473 3.93 19.37 -4.22
N GLU A 474 3.81 18.11 -4.65
CA GLU A 474 2.99 17.76 -5.80
C GLU A 474 1.50 17.93 -5.53
N VAL A 475 1.00 17.47 -4.37
CA VAL A 475 -0.43 17.60 -4.04
C VAL A 475 -0.85 19.06 -3.88
N ASP A 476 -0.01 19.92 -3.32
CA ASP A 476 -0.31 21.35 -3.18
C ASP A 476 -0.43 22.05 -4.55
N ASP A 477 0.35 21.60 -5.54
CA ASP A 477 0.34 22.17 -6.89
C ASP A 477 -0.80 21.61 -7.76
N SER A 478 -0.98 20.29 -7.77
CA SER A 478 -1.88 19.60 -8.71
C SER A 478 -3.17 19.06 -8.11
N TYR A 479 -3.29 19.03 -6.77
CA TYR A 479 -4.40 18.40 -6.05
C TYR A 479 -4.52 16.88 -6.30
N HIS A 480 -3.49 16.27 -6.88
CA HIS A 480 -3.47 14.89 -7.34
C HIS A 480 -2.52 14.00 -6.55
N CYS A 481 -2.81 12.70 -6.53
CA CYS A 481 -2.01 11.66 -5.87
C CYS A 481 -1.37 10.80 -6.98
N PHE A 482 -0.08 10.99 -7.23
CA PHE A 482 0.58 10.35 -8.37
C PHE A 482 1.17 8.97 -8.06
N GLU A 483 1.41 8.22 -9.11
CA GLU A 483 2.00 6.88 -9.09
C GLU A 483 3.50 6.90 -8.80
N HIS A 484 4.25 7.78 -9.47
CA HIS A 484 5.70 7.94 -9.29
C HIS A 484 6.16 9.37 -9.56
N PHE A 485 7.45 9.66 -9.35
CA PHE A 485 8.03 11.00 -9.46
C PHE A 485 9.30 11.01 -10.31
N ILE A 486 9.36 11.90 -11.30
CA ILE A 486 10.51 12.03 -12.21
C ILE A 486 11.64 12.80 -11.52
N VAL A 487 12.83 12.21 -11.44
CA VAL A 487 14.00 12.82 -10.75
C VAL A 487 14.39 14.16 -11.36
N ALA A 488 14.36 14.29 -12.69
CA ALA A 488 14.72 15.54 -13.36
C ALA A 488 13.84 16.73 -12.95
N SER A 489 12.53 16.54 -12.81
CA SER A 489 11.57 17.62 -12.56
C SER A 489 11.09 17.71 -11.10
N GLY A 490 11.10 16.60 -10.36
CA GLY A 490 10.44 16.48 -9.06
C GLY A 490 8.91 16.39 -9.16
N ARG A 491 8.35 16.25 -10.37
CA ARG A 491 6.91 16.21 -10.61
C ARG A 491 6.37 14.78 -10.61
N GLY A 492 5.14 14.65 -10.15
CA GLY A 492 4.34 13.43 -10.26
C GLY A 492 4.11 13.04 -11.73
N ALA A 493 4.12 11.74 -11.98
CA ALA A 493 3.90 11.13 -13.29
C ALA A 493 3.13 9.80 -13.13
N GLY A 494 2.69 9.25 -14.26
CA GLY A 494 1.77 8.11 -14.29
C GLY A 494 0.35 8.51 -13.94
N TRP A 495 -0.38 7.62 -13.27
CA TRP A 495 -1.76 7.89 -12.86
C TRP A 495 -1.84 8.90 -11.72
N HIS A 496 -2.77 9.84 -11.79
CA HIS A 496 -2.88 11.03 -10.92
C HIS A 496 -3.94 10.91 -9.81
N GLN A 497 -4.64 9.78 -9.74
CA GLN A 497 -5.54 9.41 -8.63
C GLN A 497 -5.15 8.03 -8.11
N PHE A 498 -3.87 7.91 -7.79
CA PHE A 498 -3.20 6.66 -7.46
C PHE A 498 -3.15 6.42 -5.96
N SER A 499 -3.72 5.30 -5.51
CA SER A 499 -3.61 4.81 -4.13
C SER A 499 -2.50 3.78 -4.00
N GLY A 500 -2.46 2.79 -4.91
CA GLY A 500 -1.71 1.54 -4.84
C GLY A 500 -0.41 1.61 -4.06
N LEU A 501 0.66 1.82 -4.80
CA LEU A 501 2.04 1.87 -4.31
C LEU A 501 2.39 3.16 -3.58
N SER A 502 1.55 4.19 -3.65
CA SER A 502 1.76 5.49 -2.97
C SER A 502 1.20 5.52 -1.53
N SER A 503 0.42 4.51 -1.14
CA SER A 503 -0.11 4.32 0.21
C SER A 503 0.92 4.37 1.37
N PRO A 504 2.20 4.01 1.19
CA PRO A 504 3.24 4.21 2.21
C PRO A 504 3.38 5.63 2.76
N VAL A 505 2.97 6.65 2.00
CA VAL A 505 2.99 8.05 2.45
C VAL A 505 2.18 8.23 3.74
N LEU A 506 1.02 7.56 3.85
CA LEU A 506 0.21 7.57 5.06
C LEU A 506 0.95 6.91 6.22
N ALA A 507 1.67 5.80 5.97
CA ALA A 507 2.42 5.10 7.01
C ALA A 507 3.56 5.95 7.57
N TRP A 508 4.32 6.64 6.72
CA TRP A 508 5.36 7.57 7.17
C TRP A 508 4.79 8.73 7.97
N PHE A 509 3.73 9.38 7.47
CA PHE A 509 3.10 10.47 8.19
C PHE A 509 2.66 10.03 9.58
N ASN A 510 1.92 8.93 9.68
CA ASN A 510 1.42 8.46 10.96
C ASN A 510 2.54 8.02 11.90
N ALA A 511 3.59 7.34 11.39
CA ALA A 511 4.72 6.90 12.20
C ALA A 511 5.44 8.05 12.92
N TYR A 512 5.58 9.20 12.27
CA TYR A 512 6.32 10.35 12.82
C TYR A 512 5.43 11.46 13.40
N HIS A 513 4.13 11.52 13.07
CA HIS A 513 3.30 12.68 13.38
C HIS A 513 1.96 12.41 14.06
N ARG A 514 1.51 11.15 14.16
CA ARG A 514 0.26 10.80 14.86
C ARG A 514 0.54 10.40 16.31
N PRO A 515 0.10 11.18 17.31
CA PRO A 515 0.18 10.77 18.71
C PRO A 515 -0.51 9.43 18.97
N GLY A 516 0.07 8.61 19.85
CA GLY A 516 -0.41 7.26 20.13
C GLY A 516 0.08 6.21 19.14
N ARG A 517 1.19 6.47 18.44
CA ARG A 517 1.74 5.57 17.42
C ARG A 517 3.08 4.99 17.86
N LEU A 518 3.19 3.67 17.88
CA LEU A 518 4.43 2.90 18.07
C LEU A 518 4.78 2.15 16.79
N THR A 519 5.98 2.35 16.25
CA THR A 519 6.42 1.73 14.98
C THR A 519 7.85 1.19 15.12
N GLY A 520 8.05 -0.11 14.92
CA GLY A 520 9.38 -0.73 14.78
C GLY A 520 9.76 -1.02 13.33
N GLY A 521 10.89 -1.68 13.10
CA GLY A 521 11.25 -2.25 11.80
C GLY A 521 10.52 -3.57 11.49
N LEU A 522 11.05 -4.40 10.58
CA LEU A 522 10.47 -5.69 10.18
C LEU A 522 10.78 -6.84 11.15
N ASP A 523 11.77 -6.66 12.03
CA ASP A 523 12.16 -7.64 13.05
C ASP A 523 11.50 -7.37 14.42
N ALA A 524 10.68 -6.32 14.52
CA ALA A 524 9.99 -5.93 15.74
C ALA A 524 8.58 -6.55 15.84
N TRP A 525 8.33 -7.26 16.94
CA TRP A 525 7.04 -7.83 17.29
C TRP A 525 6.51 -7.18 18.58
N ILE A 526 5.48 -6.34 18.46
CA ILE A 526 4.83 -5.67 19.60
C ILE A 526 3.83 -6.66 20.19
N MET A 527 4.13 -7.19 21.37
CA MET A 527 3.27 -8.18 22.04
C MET A 527 2.04 -7.52 22.66
N GLU A 528 2.22 -6.35 23.25
CA GLU A 528 1.19 -5.53 23.88
C GLU A 528 1.65 -4.08 23.90
N GLN A 529 0.70 -3.15 23.83
CA GLN A 529 0.95 -1.74 24.07
C GLN A 529 -0.25 -1.10 24.77
N ALA A 530 0.04 -0.19 25.70
CA ALA A 530 -0.94 0.58 26.45
C ALA A 530 -0.51 2.05 26.44
N TRP A 531 -1.47 2.91 26.08
CA TRP A 531 -1.26 4.35 25.98
C TRP A 531 -2.15 5.07 26.99
N ALA A 532 -1.61 6.06 27.69
CA ALA A 532 -2.44 7.00 28.42
C ALA A 532 -3.44 7.69 27.47
N PRO A 533 -4.65 8.05 27.94
CA PRO A 533 -5.66 8.72 27.09
C PRO A 533 -5.14 10.00 26.44
N ASP A 534 -4.30 10.76 27.16
CA ASP A 534 -3.69 12.01 26.70
C ASP A 534 -2.38 11.80 25.90
N ARG A 535 -2.00 10.55 25.64
CA ARG A 535 -0.78 10.17 24.89
C ARG A 535 0.53 10.66 25.52
N THR A 536 0.54 10.94 26.82
CA THR A 536 1.75 11.37 27.55
C THR A 536 2.52 10.19 28.18
N ARG A 537 2.01 8.97 28.05
CA ARG A 537 2.68 7.76 28.54
C ARG A 537 2.39 6.57 27.66
N LEU A 538 3.42 5.77 27.40
CA LEU A 538 3.39 4.50 26.68
C LEU A 538 4.03 3.43 27.57
N GLU A 539 3.35 2.30 27.71
CA GLU A 539 3.97 1.03 28.13
C GLU A 539 3.79 0.02 26.99
N ALA A 540 4.86 -0.65 26.57
CA ALA A 540 4.78 -1.70 25.58
C ALA A 540 5.72 -2.86 25.93
N THR A 541 5.29 -4.07 25.63
CA THR A 541 6.16 -5.25 25.67
C THR A 541 6.41 -5.69 24.24
N LEU A 542 7.67 -5.85 23.86
CA LEU A 542 8.05 -6.24 22.51
C LEU A 542 9.26 -7.16 22.49
N VAL A 543 9.36 -7.94 21.42
CA VAL A 543 10.52 -8.75 21.04
C VAL A 543 11.10 -8.16 19.76
N ILE A 544 12.42 -8.03 19.69
CA ILE A 544 13.10 -7.60 18.47
C ILE A 544 14.12 -8.66 18.08
N ALA A 545 13.87 -9.35 16.97
CA ALA A 545 14.70 -10.45 16.49
C ALA A 545 16.06 -9.95 15.96
N GLY A 546 17.04 -10.86 15.85
CA GLY A 546 18.39 -10.58 15.31
C GLY A 546 19.40 -10.19 16.37
N SER A 547 20.33 -9.30 16.06
CA SER A 547 21.43 -8.90 16.96
C SER A 547 21.77 -7.42 16.82
N GLY A 548 22.42 -6.84 17.84
CA GLY A 548 22.78 -5.42 17.86
C GLY A 548 21.65 -4.54 18.39
N SER A 549 21.40 -3.41 17.74
CA SER A 549 20.37 -2.45 18.14
C SER A 549 19.45 -2.09 16.98
N SER A 550 18.19 -1.83 17.28
CA SER A 550 17.17 -1.32 16.35
C SER A 550 16.61 0.00 16.85
N THR A 551 15.97 0.75 15.96
CA THR A 551 15.16 1.92 16.30
C THR A 551 13.69 1.55 16.33
N VAL A 552 13.00 2.00 17.39
CA VAL A 552 11.54 2.03 17.47
C VAL A 552 11.10 3.49 17.61
N LEU A 553 10.11 3.89 16.82
CA LEU A 553 9.51 5.21 16.83
C LEU A 553 8.31 5.23 17.78
N ALA A 554 8.26 6.19 18.69
CA ALA A 554 7.10 6.47 19.53
C ALA A 554 6.65 7.92 19.35
N THR A 555 5.48 8.13 18.78
CA THR A 555 4.89 9.47 18.64
C THR A 555 3.91 9.70 19.79
N MET A 556 4.33 10.54 20.72
CA MET A 556 3.68 10.98 21.95
C MET A 556 2.95 12.31 21.73
N ASP A 557 2.28 12.82 22.76
CA ASP A 557 1.78 14.20 22.77
C ASP A 557 2.93 15.23 22.65
N PRO A 558 2.85 16.23 21.76
CA PRO A 558 3.97 17.14 21.48
C PRO A 558 4.17 18.24 22.54
N SER A 559 3.30 18.36 23.56
CA SER A 559 3.40 19.43 24.58
C SER A 559 4.42 19.15 25.68
N ARG A 560 5.04 17.96 25.69
CA ARG A 560 5.99 17.53 26.72
C ARG A 560 7.29 17.00 26.11
N SER A 561 8.31 16.94 26.96
CA SER A 561 9.53 16.14 26.71
C SER A 561 9.39 14.79 27.37
N TYR A 562 10.07 13.77 26.84
CA TYR A 562 9.93 12.39 27.31
C TYR A 562 11.28 11.70 27.47
N ARG A 563 11.30 10.66 28.29
CA ARG A 563 12.40 9.71 28.42
C ARG A 563 11.90 8.31 28.15
N ALA A 564 12.75 7.49 27.55
CA ALA A 564 12.48 6.08 27.31
C ALA A 564 13.30 5.20 28.25
N THR A 565 12.67 4.15 28.78
CA THR A 565 13.34 3.08 29.53
C THR A 565 13.02 1.73 28.93
N TRP A 566 14.00 0.83 28.96
CA TRP A 566 13.89 -0.57 28.56
C TRP A 566 14.22 -1.45 29.76
N ASN A 567 13.25 -2.26 30.20
CA ASN A 567 13.36 -3.08 31.41
C ASN A 567 13.78 -2.25 32.64
N GLY A 568 13.23 -1.04 32.77
CA GLY A 568 13.51 -0.11 33.87
C GLY A 568 14.84 0.65 33.77
N ARG A 569 15.65 0.43 32.73
CA ARG A 569 16.91 1.16 32.49
C ARG A 569 16.73 2.20 31.39
N ALA A 570 17.28 3.39 31.57
CA ALA A 570 17.25 4.42 30.53
C ALA A 570 17.92 3.93 29.25
N VAL A 571 17.31 4.23 28.10
CA VAL A 571 17.87 3.91 26.77
C VAL A 571 18.03 5.19 25.94
N PRO A 572 18.97 5.20 24.97
CA PRO A 572 19.14 6.34 24.09
C PRO A 572 17.87 6.61 23.28
N SER A 573 17.47 7.88 23.24
CA SER A 573 16.39 8.35 22.37
C SER A 573 16.71 9.74 21.83
N ASP A 574 16.47 9.96 20.54
CA ASP A 574 16.50 11.27 19.90
C ASP A 574 15.07 11.74 19.59
N SER A 575 14.86 13.06 19.45
CA SER A 575 13.54 13.63 19.17
C SER A 575 13.63 14.62 18.00
N PRO A 576 13.45 14.17 16.74
CA PRO A 576 13.49 15.07 15.58
C PRO A 576 12.45 16.20 15.65
N TRP A 577 11.33 15.94 16.34
CA TRP A 577 10.28 16.90 16.63
C TRP A 577 9.75 16.69 18.04
N PRO A 578 9.15 17.73 18.67
CA PRO A 578 8.44 17.56 19.93
C PRO A 578 7.40 16.44 19.86
N GLY A 579 7.45 15.52 20.82
CA GLY A 579 6.56 14.35 20.89
C GLY A 579 7.00 13.14 20.07
N THR A 580 7.91 13.27 19.09
CA THR A 580 8.32 12.14 18.25
C THR A 580 9.66 11.60 18.70
N LEU A 581 9.71 10.42 19.32
CA LEU A 581 10.94 9.79 19.80
C LEU A 581 11.44 8.71 18.86
N GLN A 582 12.75 8.71 18.59
CA GLN A 582 13.51 7.64 17.96
C GLN A 582 14.30 6.89 19.03
N ILE A 583 13.81 5.73 19.47
CA ILE A 583 14.30 5.01 20.64
C ILE A 583 15.18 3.85 20.20
N THR A 584 16.41 3.78 20.71
CA THR A 584 17.35 2.69 20.43
C THR A 584 17.14 1.54 21.41
N LEU A 585 16.78 0.37 20.90
CA LEU A 585 16.51 -0.83 21.69
C LEU A 585 17.42 -1.99 21.30
N PRO A 586 17.82 -2.86 22.25
CA PRO A 586 18.64 -4.03 21.96
C PRO A 586 17.83 -5.10 21.21
N ARG A 587 18.51 -5.85 20.33
CA ARG A 587 17.96 -6.96 19.55
C ARG A 587 18.46 -8.32 20.06
N GLY A 588 17.70 -9.37 19.80
CA GLY A 588 18.09 -10.76 20.06
C GLY A 588 17.88 -11.24 21.50
N GLY A 589 17.30 -10.40 22.35
CA GLY A 589 16.91 -10.75 23.71
C GLY A 589 15.50 -11.31 23.81
N PRO A 590 15.10 -11.78 25.02
CA PRO A 590 13.71 -12.09 25.30
C PRO A 590 12.82 -10.83 25.19
N ALA A 591 11.51 -11.03 25.34
CA ALA A 591 10.57 -9.92 25.44
C ALA A 591 11.03 -8.92 26.51
N GLY A 592 10.97 -7.63 26.18
CA GLY A 592 11.31 -6.56 27.09
C GLY A 592 10.26 -5.47 27.10
N LYS A 593 10.26 -4.72 28.21
CA LYS A 593 9.29 -3.68 28.51
C LYS A 593 9.86 -2.31 28.19
N LEU A 594 9.29 -1.65 27.19
CA LEU A 594 9.49 -0.25 26.88
C LEU A 594 8.51 0.60 27.69
N VAL A 595 9.01 1.62 28.38
CA VAL A 595 8.19 2.66 29.00
C VAL A 595 8.67 4.01 28.52
N VAL A 596 7.77 4.82 27.97
CA VAL A 596 8.02 6.22 27.60
C VAL A 596 7.11 7.11 28.45
N SER A 597 7.70 8.06 29.17
CA SER A 597 6.98 8.99 30.03
C SER A 597 7.71 10.32 30.15
N SER A 598 6.97 11.37 30.50
CA SER A 598 7.51 12.73 30.65
C SER A 598 8.46 12.89 31.82
#